data_AF-A0A0A6CZ84-F1
#
_entry.id   AF-A0A0A6CZ84-F1
#
_cell.length_a   1.000
_cell.length_b   1.000
_cell.length_c   1.000
_cell.angle_alpha   90.00
_cell.angle_beta   90.00
_cell.angle_gamma   90.00
#
_symmetry.space_group_name_H-M   'P 1'
#
loop_
_entity.id
_entity.type
_entity.pdbx_description
1 polymer ?
#
loop_
_entity_poly.entity_id
_entity_poly.type
_entity_poly.pdbx_seq_one_letter_code
_entity_poly.pdbx_strand_id
1 'polypeptide(L)'
;MQQSQDEEGGAARLSSVRDAFNSPFRPFALATTSVGQEGLDFHPYCYRLYHWNLPGNPVNLEQREGRVHRFKGHAIRLNLAHRQVDVVRGRERDHDDPWQIMFDAARAETENDSDLIPYWIYEGPVKVERRVPMLPFSREVRRLEWLKRSLTVYRLAFGQPRQEDLLEYLHSLMGTAMAAEDLADLQIRLQP
;
A
#
# COMPACT_ATOMS: atom_id res chain seq x y z
N MET A 1 28.61 -19.78 -17.64
CA MET A 1 28.17 -20.53 -16.44
C MET A 1 28.45 -19.81 -15.12
N GLN A 2 29.32 -18.79 -15.05
CA GLN A 2 29.59 -18.06 -13.79
C GLN A 2 28.51 -17.02 -13.45
N GLN A 3 27.92 -16.32 -14.44
CA GLN A 3 26.90 -15.29 -14.21
C GLN A 3 25.56 -15.83 -13.66
N SER A 4 25.20 -17.08 -13.97
CA SER A 4 23.93 -17.67 -13.52
C SER A 4 23.93 -18.06 -12.03
N GLN A 5 25.08 -18.41 -11.46
CA GLN A 5 25.19 -18.78 -10.04
C GLN A 5 25.13 -17.56 -9.11
N ASP A 6 25.66 -16.41 -9.54
CA ASP A 6 25.60 -15.17 -8.76
C ASP A 6 24.18 -14.59 -8.72
N GLU A 7 23.41 -14.71 -9.80
CA GLU A 7 22.01 -14.30 -9.85
C GLU A 7 21.10 -15.21 -8.99
N GLU A 8 21.31 -16.53 -9.03
CA GLU A 8 20.59 -17.49 -8.17
C GLU A 8 20.90 -17.27 -6.68
N GLY A 9 22.17 -17.02 -6.33
CA GLY A 9 22.57 -16.70 -4.96
C GLY A 9 22.00 -15.37 -4.45
N GLY A 10 21.91 -14.36 -5.34
CA GLY A 10 21.28 -13.07 -5.04
C GLY A 10 19.78 -13.19 -4.79
N ALA A 11 19.07 -13.96 -5.61
CA ALA A 11 17.64 -14.22 -5.46
C ALA A 11 17.31 -14.99 -4.17
N ALA A 12 18.07 -16.03 -3.84
CA ALA A 12 17.91 -16.79 -2.60
C ALA A 12 18.16 -15.95 -1.35
N ARG A 13 19.13 -15.03 -1.39
CA ARG A 13 19.37 -14.09 -0.30
C ARG A 13 18.21 -13.10 -0.13
N LEU A 14 17.64 -12.61 -1.24
CA LEU A 14 16.51 -11.68 -1.21
C LEU A 14 15.26 -12.33 -0.60
N SER A 15 14.96 -13.59 -0.94
CA SER A 15 13.83 -14.32 -0.35
C SER A 15 14.01 -14.52 1.14
N SER A 16 15.20 -14.95 1.59
CA SER A 16 15.52 -15.14 3.00
C SER A 16 15.34 -13.85 3.82
N VAL A 17 15.82 -12.72 3.31
CA VAL A 17 15.67 -11.42 3.98
C VAL A 17 14.20 -10.98 4.03
N ARG A 18 13.44 -11.20 2.95
CA ARG A 18 12.00 -10.92 2.91
C ARG A 18 11.26 -11.75 3.94
N ASP A 19 11.51 -13.05 4.00
CA ASP A 19 10.80 -13.97 4.88
C ASP A 19 11.11 -13.66 6.35
N ALA A 20 12.37 -13.30 6.67
CA ALA A 20 12.74 -12.82 7.99
C ALA A 20 12.03 -11.50 8.36
N PHE A 21 11.94 -10.54 7.43
CA PHE A 21 11.22 -9.27 7.65
C PHE A 21 9.70 -9.45 7.77
N ASN A 22 9.13 -10.46 7.11
CA ASN A 22 7.73 -10.85 7.23
C ASN A 22 7.47 -11.76 8.43
N SER A 23 8.38 -11.81 9.39
CA SER A 23 8.22 -12.50 10.67
C SER A 23 8.09 -11.49 11.81
N PRO A 24 7.58 -11.87 12.99
CA PRO A 24 7.57 -10.99 14.16
C PRO A 24 8.98 -10.76 14.77
N PHE A 25 10.03 -11.30 14.14
CA PHE A 25 11.41 -11.22 14.59
C PHE A 25 12.24 -10.25 13.73
N ARG A 26 13.51 -10.08 14.10
CA ARG A 26 14.42 -9.21 13.35
C ARG A 26 14.60 -9.70 11.90
N PRO A 27 14.79 -8.79 10.92
CA PRO A 27 14.94 -7.34 11.08
C PRO A 27 13.61 -6.57 11.12
N PHE A 28 13.58 -5.42 11.82
CA PHE A 28 12.38 -4.55 11.90
C PHE A 28 12.36 -3.43 10.84
N ALA A 29 13.47 -3.24 10.13
CA ALA A 29 13.59 -2.28 9.05
C ALA A 29 14.31 -2.95 7.87
N LEU A 30 13.77 -2.74 6.66
CA LEU A 30 14.35 -3.25 5.43
C LEU A 30 14.58 -2.08 4.47
N ALA A 31 15.84 -1.87 4.08
CA ALA A 31 16.21 -0.97 3.01
C ALA A 31 16.44 -1.79 1.74
N THR A 32 15.80 -1.40 0.64
CA THR A 32 15.92 -2.08 -0.65
C THR A 32 16.09 -1.09 -1.79
N THR A 33 16.79 -1.51 -2.84
CA THR A 33 17.02 -0.73 -4.07
C THR A 33 16.19 -1.32 -5.23
N SER A 34 16.47 -0.91 -6.47
CA SER A 34 15.78 -1.44 -7.65
C SER A 34 15.91 -2.94 -7.87
N VAL A 35 16.86 -3.61 -7.20
CA VAL A 35 17.12 -5.06 -7.33
C VAL A 35 16.03 -5.93 -6.67
N GLY A 36 15.03 -5.34 -6.01
CA GLY A 36 13.86 -6.05 -5.47
C GLY A 36 12.53 -5.69 -6.11
N GLN A 37 12.50 -5.25 -7.37
CA GLN A 37 11.40 -4.45 -7.93
C GLN A 37 10.13 -5.16 -8.40
N GLU A 38 10.10 -6.49 -8.50
CA GLU A 38 8.88 -7.21 -8.87
C GLU A 38 8.52 -8.29 -7.84
N GLY A 39 7.23 -8.43 -7.55
CA GLY A 39 6.69 -9.55 -6.78
C GLY A 39 6.98 -9.62 -5.27
N LEU A 40 7.67 -8.65 -4.64
CA LEU A 40 7.85 -8.69 -3.18
C LEU A 40 6.65 -8.09 -2.45
N ASP A 41 6.26 -8.78 -1.38
CA ASP A 41 5.17 -8.42 -0.49
C ASP A 41 5.71 -8.24 0.94
N PHE A 42 5.34 -7.13 1.57
CA PHE A 42 5.79 -6.70 2.89
C PHE A 42 4.63 -6.34 3.83
N HIS A 43 3.38 -6.53 3.39
CA HIS A 43 2.19 -6.19 4.18
C HIS A 43 2.02 -6.94 5.52
N PRO A 44 2.63 -8.12 5.79
CA PRO A 44 2.41 -8.82 7.05
C PRO A 44 2.93 -8.09 8.28
N TYR A 45 4.05 -7.37 8.19
CA TYR A 45 4.57 -6.64 9.36
C TYR A 45 4.98 -5.21 9.05
N CYS A 46 4.68 -4.71 7.85
CA CYS A 46 4.91 -3.32 7.48
C CYS A 46 3.60 -2.54 7.31
N TYR A 47 3.58 -1.31 7.81
CA TYR A 47 2.61 -0.28 7.43
C TYR A 47 3.28 1.09 7.21
N ARG A 48 4.61 1.17 7.27
CA ARG A 48 5.36 2.42 7.08
C ARG A 48 6.37 2.26 5.95
N LEU A 49 6.22 3.05 4.91
CA LEU A 49 7.10 3.07 3.75
C LEU A 49 7.87 4.38 3.70
N TYR A 50 9.18 4.29 3.51
CA TYR A 50 10.05 5.45 3.29
C TYR A 50 10.51 5.49 1.83
N HIS A 51 10.15 6.56 1.12
CA HIS A 51 10.67 6.82 -0.21
C HIS A 51 11.92 7.69 -0.09
N TRP A 52 13.09 7.05 -0.08
CA TRP A 52 14.37 7.76 -0.06
C TRP A 52 14.60 8.55 -1.35
N ASN A 53 14.22 7.96 -2.49
CA ASN A 53 14.22 8.60 -3.81
C ASN A 53 12.83 8.50 -4.43
N LEU A 54 12.33 9.61 -4.98
CA LEU A 54 11.06 9.64 -5.69
C LEU A 54 11.18 8.95 -7.06
N PRO A 55 10.21 8.08 -7.43
CA PRO A 55 10.21 7.45 -8.75
C PRO A 55 9.99 8.48 -9.88
N GLY A 56 10.30 8.08 -11.11
CA GLY A 56 10.05 8.87 -12.33
C GLY A 56 8.59 8.99 -12.72
N ASN A 57 7.78 8.00 -12.34
CA ASN A 57 6.41 7.83 -12.82
C ASN A 57 5.48 7.50 -11.63
N PRO A 58 4.26 8.06 -11.56
CA PRO A 58 3.24 7.66 -10.58
C PRO A 58 2.99 6.15 -10.50
N VAL A 59 3.05 5.41 -11.61
CA VAL A 59 2.85 3.93 -11.61
C VAL A 59 3.88 3.24 -10.72
N ASN A 60 5.14 3.65 -10.83
CA ASN A 60 6.22 3.11 -10.01
C ASN A 60 6.06 3.49 -8.53
N LEU A 61 5.40 4.62 -8.23
CA LEU A 61 5.05 4.97 -6.86
C LEU A 61 3.95 4.04 -6.32
N GLU A 62 2.87 3.86 -7.08
CA GLU A 62 1.76 2.96 -6.74
C GLU A 62 2.25 1.52 -6.52
N GLN A 63 3.06 0.98 -7.42
CA GLN A 63 3.61 -0.38 -7.29
C GLN A 63 4.51 -0.55 -6.07
N ARG A 64 5.26 0.49 -5.67
CA ARG A 64 6.07 0.47 -4.44
C ARG A 64 5.18 0.44 -3.21
N GLU A 65 4.14 1.26 -3.18
CA GLU A 65 3.17 1.31 -2.07
C GLU A 65 2.33 0.04 -1.98
N GLY A 66 1.98 -0.56 -3.12
CA GLY A 66 1.24 -1.82 -3.21
C GLY A 66 1.96 -3.02 -2.58
N ARG A 67 3.22 -2.88 -2.18
CA ARG A 67 3.93 -3.92 -1.39
C ARG A 67 3.50 -3.96 0.07
N VAL A 68 2.90 -2.87 0.54
CA VAL A 68 2.46 -2.69 1.93
C VAL A 68 0.93 -2.61 1.97
N HIS A 69 0.32 -1.94 1.00
CA HIS A 69 -1.13 -1.81 0.89
C HIS A 69 -1.73 -3.04 0.19
N ARG A 70 -2.03 -4.08 0.98
CA ARG A 70 -2.59 -5.36 0.53
C ARG A 70 -3.77 -5.79 1.42
N PHE A 71 -4.54 -6.75 0.90
CA PHE A 71 -5.57 -7.48 1.64
C PHE A 71 -5.07 -7.94 3.02
N LYS A 72 -5.84 -7.65 4.08
CA LYS A 72 -5.50 -7.95 5.47
C LYS A 72 -4.12 -7.42 5.91
N GLY A 73 -3.69 -6.30 5.32
CA GLY A 73 -2.46 -5.56 5.63
C GLY A 73 -2.25 -5.31 7.13
N HIS A 74 -1.00 -5.06 7.54
CA HIS A 74 -0.67 -4.84 8.96
C HIS A 74 -1.51 -3.72 9.61
N ALA A 75 -1.69 -2.58 8.94
CA ALA A 75 -2.54 -1.50 9.44
C ALA A 75 -4.00 -1.94 9.67
N ILE A 76 -4.55 -2.72 8.74
CA ILE A 76 -5.90 -3.29 8.86
C ILE A 76 -6.00 -4.20 10.07
N ARG A 77 -5.05 -5.14 10.24
CA ARG A 77 -5.05 -6.05 11.39
C ARG A 77 -4.86 -5.33 12.72
N LEU A 78 -4.05 -4.27 12.77
CA LEU A 78 -3.92 -3.44 13.97
C LEU A 78 -5.21 -2.70 14.31
N ASN A 79 -5.89 -2.13 13.31
CA ASN A 79 -7.19 -1.48 13.51
C ASN A 79 -8.29 -2.48 13.88
N LEU A 80 -8.26 -3.68 13.29
CA LEU A 80 -9.15 -4.78 13.60
C LEU A 80 -9.00 -5.18 15.07
N ALA A 81 -7.78 -5.47 15.50
CA ALA A 81 -7.50 -5.78 16.90
C ALA A 81 -7.92 -4.62 17.82
N HIS A 82 -7.67 -3.36 17.44
CA HIS A 82 -8.09 -2.21 18.23
C HIS A 82 -9.61 -2.15 18.48
N ARG A 83 -10.43 -2.55 17.49
CA ARG A 83 -11.90 -2.43 17.58
C ARG A 83 -12.62 -3.73 18.00
N GLN A 84 -12.09 -4.88 17.60
CA GLN A 84 -12.77 -6.18 17.69
C GLN A 84 -12.16 -7.13 18.73
N VAL A 85 -11.13 -6.69 19.48
CA VAL A 85 -10.48 -7.55 20.50
C VAL A 85 -11.46 -8.08 21.54
N ASP A 86 -12.51 -7.32 21.88
CA ASP A 86 -13.51 -7.75 22.86
C ASP A 86 -14.28 -9.02 22.44
N VAL A 87 -14.42 -9.28 21.13
CA VAL A 87 -15.10 -10.47 20.60
C VAL A 87 -14.33 -11.75 20.92
N VAL A 88 -13.00 -11.65 21.03
CA VAL A 88 -12.09 -12.77 21.33
C VAL A 88 -11.63 -12.79 22.78
N ARG A 89 -11.83 -11.70 23.54
CA ARG A 89 -11.50 -11.65 24.98
C ARG A 89 -12.37 -12.63 25.77
N GLY A 90 -11.72 -13.46 26.60
CA GLY A 90 -12.43 -14.41 27.47
C GLY A 90 -12.92 -15.68 26.79
N ARG A 91 -12.68 -15.86 25.48
CA ARG A 91 -12.83 -17.17 24.83
C ARG A 91 -11.67 -18.07 25.26
N GLU A 92 -11.94 -19.00 26.16
CA GLU A 92 -10.94 -19.97 26.61
C GLU A 92 -10.59 -20.95 25.49
N ARG A 93 -9.43 -20.76 24.85
CA ARG A 93 -8.71 -21.74 24.02
C ARG A 93 -9.57 -22.66 23.13
N ASP A 94 -10.63 -22.15 22.51
CA ASP A 94 -11.14 -22.81 21.33
C ASP A 94 -10.06 -22.73 20.25
N HIS A 95 -9.88 -23.82 19.50
CA HIS A 95 -8.87 -23.92 18.43
C HIS A 95 -9.19 -23.02 17.20
N ASP A 96 -10.10 -22.08 17.36
CA ASP A 96 -10.55 -21.17 16.32
C ASP A 96 -9.51 -20.08 16.06
N ASP A 97 -9.37 -19.69 14.80
CA ASP A 97 -8.50 -18.58 14.41
C ASP A 97 -9.06 -17.26 14.96
N PRO A 98 -8.39 -16.59 15.93
CA PRO A 98 -8.88 -15.34 16.50
C PRO A 98 -8.98 -14.23 15.45
N TRP A 99 -8.17 -14.27 14.38
CA TRP A 99 -8.28 -13.31 13.30
C TRP A 99 -9.57 -13.49 12.53
N GLN A 100 -9.93 -14.74 12.21
CA GLN A 100 -11.15 -15.04 11.49
C GLN A 100 -12.38 -14.55 12.26
N ILE A 101 -12.44 -14.84 13.56
CA ILE A 101 -13.52 -14.35 14.44
C ILE A 101 -13.64 -12.82 14.41
N MET A 102 -12.52 -12.10 14.55
CA MET A 102 -12.54 -10.63 14.51
C MET A 102 -12.94 -10.10 13.13
N PHE A 103 -12.49 -10.73 12.05
CA PHE A 103 -12.86 -10.33 10.68
C PHE A 103 -14.35 -10.56 10.41
N ASP A 104 -14.90 -11.69 10.86
CA ASP A 104 -16.32 -12.00 10.71
C ASP A 104 -17.19 -11.03 11.51
N ALA A 105 -16.77 -10.66 12.72
CA ALA A 105 -17.44 -9.64 13.52
C ALA A 105 -17.42 -8.27 12.82
N ALA A 106 -16.26 -7.82 12.33
CA ALA A 106 -16.16 -6.56 11.59
C ALA A 106 -16.98 -6.56 10.29
N ARG A 107 -17.08 -7.71 9.61
CA ARG A 107 -17.90 -7.87 8.41
C ARG A 107 -19.39 -7.83 8.74
N ALA A 108 -19.81 -8.42 9.84
CA ALA A 108 -21.20 -8.38 10.31
C ALA A 108 -21.65 -6.98 10.74
N GLU A 109 -20.74 -6.13 11.23
CA GLU A 109 -21.02 -4.71 11.53
C GLU A 109 -21.17 -3.82 10.28
N THR A 110 -20.70 -4.28 9.12
CA THR A 110 -20.61 -3.45 7.93
C THR A 110 -21.90 -3.55 7.11
N GLU A 111 -22.65 -2.44 7.04
CA GLU A 111 -23.88 -2.32 6.25
C GLU A 111 -23.66 -2.38 4.73
N ASN A 112 -22.48 -1.97 4.27
CA ASN A 112 -22.13 -1.87 2.85
C ASN A 112 -21.70 -3.25 2.29
N ASP A 113 -22.34 -3.72 1.22
CA ASP A 113 -22.08 -5.04 0.60
C ASP A 113 -20.72 -5.15 -0.14
N SER A 114 -19.88 -4.11 -0.07
CA SER A 114 -18.53 -4.14 -0.65
C SER A 114 -17.57 -5.06 0.11
N ASP A 115 -16.91 -5.97 -0.60
CA ASP A 115 -15.83 -6.83 -0.07
C ASP A 115 -14.56 -6.08 0.36
N LEU A 116 -14.53 -4.75 0.25
CA LEU A 116 -13.40 -3.94 0.67
C LEU A 116 -13.31 -3.79 2.18
N ILE A 117 -14.43 -3.77 2.87
CA ILE A 117 -14.48 -3.63 4.32
C ILE A 117 -14.78 -5.01 4.91
N PRO A 118 -14.00 -5.49 5.89
CA PRO A 118 -12.86 -4.85 6.56
C PRO A 118 -11.48 -5.13 5.92
N TYR A 119 -11.42 -5.85 4.80
CA TYR A 119 -10.18 -6.50 4.38
C TYR A 119 -9.15 -5.60 3.72
N TRP A 120 -9.59 -4.59 2.99
CA TRP A 120 -8.77 -3.56 2.32
C TRP A 120 -8.87 -2.22 3.03
N ILE A 121 -10.04 -1.91 3.59
CA ILE A 121 -10.34 -0.66 4.28
C ILE A 121 -10.96 -1.00 5.63
N TYR A 122 -10.31 -0.57 6.70
CA TYR A 122 -10.85 -0.65 8.06
C TYR A 122 -10.29 0.51 8.88
N GLU A 123 -11.13 1.51 9.10
CA GLU A 123 -10.75 2.76 9.78
C GLU A 123 -10.39 2.52 11.24
N GLY A 124 -9.34 3.22 11.68
CA GLY A 124 -8.79 3.13 13.03
C GLY A 124 -7.55 4.02 13.20
N PRO A 125 -6.86 3.90 14.34
CA PRO A 125 -5.74 4.78 14.68
C PRO A 125 -4.49 4.55 13.80
N VAL A 126 -4.36 3.40 13.16
CA VAL A 126 -3.20 3.05 12.34
C VAL A 126 -3.53 3.25 10.86
N LYS A 127 -2.64 3.91 10.12
CA LYS A 127 -2.74 4.12 8.68
C LYS A 127 -1.47 3.64 7.99
N VAL A 128 -1.56 3.29 6.71
CA VAL A 128 -0.36 3.05 5.90
C VAL A 128 0.34 4.40 5.67
N GLU A 129 1.51 4.57 6.28
CA GLU A 129 2.28 5.80 6.24
C GLU A 129 3.25 5.80 5.06
N ARG A 130 3.27 6.91 4.31
CA ARG A 130 4.24 7.18 3.25
C ARG A 130 5.08 8.36 3.66
N ARG A 131 6.34 8.11 3.97
CA ARG A 131 7.29 9.12 4.44
C ARG A 131 8.29 9.40 3.34
N VAL A 132 8.48 10.68 3.05
CA VAL A 132 9.50 11.16 2.11
C VAL A 132 10.40 12.09 2.89
N PRO A 133 11.66 11.74 3.16
CA PRO A 133 12.61 12.65 3.79
C PRO A 133 12.94 13.78 2.81
N MET A 134 12.39 14.97 3.04
CA MET A 134 12.54 16.11 2.13
C MET A 134 13.57 17.09 2.67
N LEU A 135 14.51 17.49 1.82
CA LEU A 135 15.36 18.64 2.08
C LEU A 135 14.61 19.93 1.68
N PRO A 136 14.57 20.97 2.53
CA PRO A 136 13.94 22.24 2.20
C PRO A 136 14.49 22.82 0.88
N PHE A 137 13.61 23.41 0.08
CA PHE A 137 13.93 24.01 -1.23
C PHE A 137 14.54 23.07 -2.29
N SER A 138 14.49 21.75 -2.08
CA SER A 138 14.92 20.79 -3.09
C SER A 138 13.93 20.67 -4.24
N ARG A 139 14.43 20.26 -5.41
CA ARG A 139 13.59 19.89 -6.57
C ARG A 139 12.60 18.77 -6.26
N GLU A 140 12.92 17.93 -5.28
CA GLU A 140 12.06 16.83 -4.83
C GLU A 140 10.71 17.36 -4.32
N VAL A 141 10.63 18.57 -3.75
CA VAL A 141 9.37 19.17 -3.27
C VAL A 141 8.35 19.29 -4.40
N ARG A 142 8.75 19.93 -5.50
CA ARG A 142 7.90 20.08 -6.68
C ARG A 142 7.59 18.74 -7.33
N ARG A 143 8.57 17.82 -7.33
CA ARG A 143 8.40 16.47 -7.89
C ARG A 143 7.38 15.65 -7.11
N LEU A 144 7.39 15.73 -5.78
CA LEU A 144 6.42 15.04 -4.93
C LEU A 144 5.01 15.56 -5.16
N GLU A 145 4.83 16.87 -5.26
CA GLU A 145 3.53 17.48 -5.59
C GLU A 145 3.03 17.01 -6.95
N TRP A 146 3.88 17.03 -7.98
CA TRP A 146 3.55 16.51 -9.30
C TRP A 146 3.18 15.03 -9.24
N LEU A 147 3.98 14.19 -8.57
CA LEU A 147 3.70 12.75 -8.44
C LEU A 147 2.35 12.48 -7.77
N LYS A 148 1.98 13.22 -6.73
CA LYS A 148 0.67 13.07 -6.05
C LYS A 148 -0.50 13.39 -6.97
N ARG A 149 -0.40 14.46 -7.77
CA ARG A 149 -1.42 14.84 -8.76
C ARG A 149 -1.52 13.78 -9.86
N SER A 150 -0.39 13.41 -10.44
CA SER A 150 -0.33 12.39 -11.49
C SER A 150 -0.83 11.02 -11.00
N LEU A 151 -0.61 10.67 -9.73
CA LEU A 151 -1.12 9.43 -9.13
C LEU A 151 -2.65 9.43 -9.05
N THR A 152 -3.25 10.57 -8.73
CA THR A 152 -4.71 10.70 -8.68
C THR A 152 -5.31 10.50 -10.07
N VAL A 153 -4.73 11.15 -11.08
CA VAL A 153 -5.12 10.95 -12.49
C VAL A 153 -4.92 9.52 -12.95
N TYR A 154 -3.81 8.90 -12.56
CA TYR A 154 -3.56 7.50 -12.85
C TYR A 154 -4.63 6.57 -12.25
N ARG A 155 -4.98 6.77 -10.99
CA ARG A 155 -6.05 6.01 -10.31
C ARG A 155 -7.40 6.21 -10.96
N LEU A 156 -7.66 7.41 -11.51
CA LEU A 156 -8.88 7.73 -12.24
C LEU A 156 -9.03 7.00 -13.56
N ALA A 157 -7.96 6.94 -14.33
CA ALA A 157 -7.94 6.25 -15.60
C ALA A 157 -7.85 4.72 -15.43
N PHE A 158 -7.59 4.24 -14.22
CA PHE A 158 -7.43 2.82 -13.94
C PHE A 158 -8.75 2.07 -14.16
N GLY A 159 -8.71 1.01 -14.99
CA GLY A 159 -9.89 0.23 -15.37
C GLY A 159 -10.70 0.82 -16.53
N GLN A 160 -10.29 1.95 -17.10
CA GLN A 160 -10.94 2.54 -18.28
C GLN A 160 -10.40 1.92 -19.58
N PRO A 161 -11.24 1.69 -20.60
CA PRO A 161 -10.76 1.36 -21.94
C PRO A 161 -9.92 2.53 -22.49
N ARG A 162 -8.76 2.24 -23.12
CA ARG A 162 -7.79 3.24 -23.62
C ARG A 162 -7.23 4.17 -22.53
N GLN A 163 -6.71 3.56 -21.48
CA GLN A 163 -6.11 4.24 -20.32
C GLN A 163 -5.05 5.30 -20.70
N GLU A 164 -4.21 5.05 -21.71
CA GLU A 164 -3.17 5.98 -22.16
C GLU A 164 -3.77 7.27 -22.73
N ASP A 165 -4.75 7.17 -23.63
CA ASP A 165 -5.46 8.32 -24.21
C ASP A 165 -6.14 9.18 -23.13
N LEU A 166 -6.76 8.54 -22.14
CA LEU A 166 -7.42 9.23 -21.02
C LEU A 166 -6.41 9.92 -20.09
N LEU A 167 -5.28 9.27 -19.82
CA LEU A 167 -4.19 9.85 -19.04
C LEU A 167 -3.61 11.08 -19.74
N GLU A 168 -3.38 11.02 -21.05
CA GLU A 168 -2.92 12.16 -21.85
C GLU A 168 -3.94 13.30 -21.84
N TYR A 169 -5.22 12.99 -22.03
CA TYR A 169 -6.30 13.97 -21.98
C TYR A 169 -6.41 14.66 -20.61
N LEU A 170 -6.41 13.91 -19.52
CA LEU A 170 -6.47 14.46 -18.16
C LEU A 170 -5.21 15.25 -17.81
N HIS A 171 -4.04 14.83 -18.28
CA HIS A 171 -2.80 15.61 -18.15
C HIS A 171 -2.88 16.95 -18.89
N SER A 172 -3.49 16.98 -20.08
CA SER A 172 -3.70 18.22 -20.83
C SER A 172 -4.62 19.20 -20.09
N LEU A 173 -5.67 18.70 -19.44
CA LEU A 173 -6.61 19.48 -18.62
C LEU A 173 -5.99 19.99 -17.32
N MET A 174 -5.13 19.21 -16.67
CA MET A 174 -4.44 19.66 -15.45
C MET A 174 -3.33 20.69 -15.71
N GLY A 175 -2.85 20.80 -16.96
CA GLY A 175 -1.98 21.92 -17.37
C GLY A 175 -2.63 23.29 -17.12
N THR A 176 -3.96 23.33 -17.06
CA THR A 176 -4.78 24.46 -16.62
C THR A 176 -5.29 24.24 -15.20
N ALA A 177 -4.47 24.57 -14.20
CA ALA A 177 -4.81 24.81 -12.79
C ALA A 177 -6.14 24.22 -12.25
N MET A 178 -6.21 22.89 -12.05
CA MET A 178 -7.23 22.28 -11.18
C MET A 178 -6.75 22.27 -9.73
N ALA A 179 -7.65 22.59 -8.80
CA ALA A 179 -7.36 22.54 -7.36
C ALA A 179 -7.29 21.08 -6.88
N ALA A 180 -6.55 20.84 -5.80
CA ALA A 180 -6.47 19.49 -5.21
C ALA A 180 -7.82 18.99 -4.69
N GLU A 181 -8.74 19.90 -4.38
CA GLU A 181 -10.13 19.61 -3.97
C GLU A 181 -10.94 19.03 -5.14
N ASP A 182 -10.82 19.58 -6.34
CA ASP A 182 -11.50 19.06 -7.55
C ASP A 182 -11.05 17.63 -7.91
N LEU A 183 -9.81 17.27 -7.58
CA LEU A 183 -9.27 15.94 -7.78
C LEU A 183 -9.87 14.89 -6.82
N ALA A 184 -10.32 15.32 -5.63
CA ALA A 184 -10.87 14.41 -4.62
C ALA A 184 -12.27 13.88 -4.99
N ASP A 185 -13.02 14.64 -5.78
CA ASP A 185 -14.32 14.21 -6.31
C ASP A 185 -14.18 13.28 -7.51
N LEU A 186 -13.07 13.39 -8.22
CA LEU A 186 -12.80 12.52 -9.35
C LEU A 186 -12.32 11.14 -8.87
N GLN A 187 -11.45 11.05 -7.86
CA GLN A 187 -10.88 9.78 -7.37
C GLN A 187 -11.87 8.61 -7.37
N ILE A 188 -11.46 7.46 -7.90
CA ILE A 188 -12.24 6.22 -7.80
C ILE A 188 -12.43 5.90 -6.32
N ARG A 189 -13.64 6.19 -5.82
CA ARG A 189 -14.10 5.75 -4.51
C ARG A 189 -14.54 4.31 -4.70
N LEU A 190 -13.74 3.40 -4.15
CA LEU A 190 -14.05 1.97 -4.23
C LEU A 190 -15.21 1.59 -3.29
N GLN A 191 -15.64 2.51 -2.42
CA GLN A 191 -16.89 2.41 -1.66
C GLN A 191 -18.07 2.77 -2.59
N PRO A 192 -19.14 1.93 -2.67
CA PRO A 192 -20.36 2.31 -3.37
C PRO A 192 -21.08 3.48 -2.71
#